data_AF-A0A7C6S709-F1
#
_entry.id   AF-A0A7C6S709-F1
#
_cell.length_a   1.000
_cell.length_b   1.000
_cell.length_c   1.000
_cell.angle_alpha   90.00
_cell.angle_beta   90.00
_cell.angle_gamma   90.00
#
_symmetry.space_group_name_H-M   'P 1'
#
loop_
_entity.id
_entity.type
_entity.pdbx_description
1 polymer ?
#
loop_
_entity_poly.entity_id
_entity_poly.type
_entity_poly.pdbx_seq_one_letter_code
_entity_poly.pdbx_strand_id
1 'polypeptide(L)'
;MKFTVVEIFRSVQGEGLDVGRECIFIRFSGCNRNCIWCFTENTEIATPNGVRKIKDIKIGDKVFSYDGKNIVEDEVTNTFKRKADREEMLRITHERPNGAKSILKTYVTENHRFYVKGEWVEAKDLRIGDEIYSFDYLRWKMVNDNPMSNPEVAKRMGDTVRGRPSYERTMEHRLKQREMKLGEKNPRYKGGRRPGYLKLWNKTRKEALERDKYTCQECGSTERLEVHHIIPYLESEDNSLENLVTLCKTCHLRVENELIFHNGVKVLGIERLSERQMARWGNKDTVDVYNFETKNHNYIANSMLVHNCDTDWSKGEVKTLQELLKEIEEFNCSYVVLTGGEPMLQEGIKALTTALFSK
;
A
#
# COMPACT_ATOMS: atom_id res chain seq x y z
N MET A 1 -17.31 -35.30 13.68
CA MET A 1 -16.24 -34.53 13.02
C MET A 1 -16.90 -33.59 12.03
N LYS A 2 -16.47 -32.32 11.99
CA LYS A 2 -17.04 -31.29 11.13
C LYS A 2 -15.91 -30.66 10.32
N PHE A 3 -16.16 -30.44 9.04
CA PHE A 3 -15.25 -29.81 8.09
C PHE A 3 -15.92 -28.56 7.57
N THR A 4 -15.20 -27.43 7.52
CA THR A 4 -15.70 -26.23 6.86
C THR A 4 -15.25 -26.31 5.40
N VAL A 5 -16.19 -26.48 4.47
CA VAL A 5 -15.92 -26.70 3.05
C VAL A 5 -16.34 -25.47 2.25
N VAL A 6 -15.43 -24.90 1.49
CA VAL A 6 -15.68 -23.74 0.61
C VAL A 6 -16.46 -24.17 -0.62
N GLU A 7 -15.97 -25.21 -1.30
CA GLU A 7 -16.58 -25.74 -2.52
C GLU A 7 -16.08 -27.17 -2.80
N ILE A 8 -16.89 -27.92 -3.55
CA ILE A 8 -16.56 -29.23 -4.11
C ILE A 8 -16.88 -29.18 -5.60
N PHE A 9 -15.93 -29.51 -6.46
CA PHE A 9 -16.13 -29.47 -7.90
C PHE A 9 -15.31 -30.52 -8.64
N ARG A 10 -15.81 -30.95 -9.81
CA ARG A 10 -15.14 -31.86 -10.72
C ARG A 10 -14.30 -31.09 -11.73
N SER A 11 -13.07 -31.51 -11.95
CA SER A 11 -12.14 -30.92 -12.92
C SER A 11 -11.07 -31.94 -13.33
N VAL A 12 -9.96 -31.47 -13.90
CA VAL A 12 -8.77 -32.26 -14.20
C VAL A 12 -7.59 -31.76 -13.37
N GLN A 13 -6.67 -32.67 -13.02
CA GLN A 13 -5.43 -32.33 -12.32
C GLN A 13 -4.53 -31.45 -13.22
N GLY A 14 -4.07 -30.33 -12.68
CA GLY A 14 -3.25 -29.35 -13.40
C GLY A 14 -1.74 -29.49 -13.16
N GLU A 15 -1.33 -30.26 -12.15
CA GLU A 15 0.06 -30.35 -11.70
C GLU A 15 0.52 -31.80 -11.41
N GLY A 16 1.83 -32.05 -11.50
CA GLY A 16 2.45 -33.32 -11.11
C GLY A 16 2.38 -34.44 -12.15
N LEU A 17 2.47 -35.69 -11.69
CA LEU A 17 2.51 -36.88 -12.58
C LEU A 17 1.12 -37.27 -13.13
N ASP A 18 0.05 -36.79 -12.50
CA ASP A 18 -1.35 -37.10 -12.85
C ASP A 18 -2.00 -35.99 -13.70
N VAL A 19 -1.25 -35.06 -14.31
CA VAL A 19 -1.83 -33.97 -15.13
C VAL A 19 -2.79 -34.52 -16.19
N GLY A 20 -3.97 -33.91 -16.29
CA GLY A 20 -5.03 -34.31 -17.22
C GLY A 20 -5.94 -35.43 -16.71
N ARG A 21 -5.62 -36.03 -15.56
CA ARG A 21 -6.51 -37.01 -14.91
C ARG A 21 -7.73 -36.30 -14.32
N GLU A 22 -8.90 -36.86 -14.59
CA GLU A 22 -10.15 -36.36 -14.02
C GLU A 22 -10.20 -36.58 -12.50
N CYS A 23 -10.66 -35.57 -11.77
CA CYS A 23 -10.64 -35.54 -10.32
C CYS A 23 -11.75 -34.68 -9.70
N ILE A 24 -12.03 -34.90 -8.43
CA ILE A 24 -12.86 -34.02 -7.59
C ILE A 24 -11.95 -33.22 -6.68
N PHE A 25 -12.07 -31.91 -6.68
CA PHE A 25 -11.42 -31.04 -5.72
C PHE A 25 -12.35 -30.78 -4.54
N ILE A 26 -11.84 -30.95 -3.32
CA ILE A 26 -12.51 -30.56 -2.08
C ILE A 26 -11.71 -29.40 -1.50
N ARG A 27 -12.26 -28.19 -1.56
CA ARG A 27 -11.62 -26.99 -1.02
C ARG A 27 -12.10 -26.75 0.41
N PHE A 28 -11.22 -26.94 1.39
CA PHE A 28 -11.51 -26.61 2.78
C PHE A 28 -11.33 -25.11 3.07
N SER A 29 -12.06 -24.65 4.07
CA SER A 29 -11.98 -23.32 4.65
C SER A 29 -11.07 -23.32 5.88
N GLY A 30 -10.56 -22.15 6.24
CA GLY A 30 -9.56 -21.99 7.31
C GLY A 30 -8.13 -22.29 6.85
N CYS A 31 -7.27 -21.28 6.85
CA CYS A 31 -5.83 -21.45 7.01
C CYS A 31 -5.49 -21.13 8.46
N ASN A 32 -5.26 -22.16 9.27
CA ASN A 32 -5.02 -21.96 10.69
C ASN A 32 -3.54 -21.72 11.03
N ARG A 33 -2.57 -21.81 10.09
CA ARG A 33 -1.13 -21.78 10.47
C ARG A 33 -0.09 -21.20 9.52
N ASN A 34 -0.35 -20.94 8.24
CA ASN A 34 0.76 -20.69 7.30
C ASN A 34 0.49 -19.60 6.26
N CYS A 35 0.22 -18.38 6.71
CA CYS A 35 0.44 -17.24 5.82
C CYS A 35 1.93 -17.25 5.42
N ILE A 36 2.22 -17.49 4.16
CA ILE A 36 3.60 -17.50 3.64
C ILE A 36 4.10 -16.08 3.34
N TRP A 37 3.21 -15.09 3.42
CA TRP A 37 3.46 -13.68 3.14
C TRP A 37 3.72 -12.92 4.44
N CYS A 38 4.90 -12.99 5.04
CA CYS A 38 5.15 -12.39 6.35
C CYS A 38 6.37 -11.47 6.40
N PHE A 39 6.38 -10.61 7.42
CA PHE A 39 7.49 -9.72 7.74
C PHE A 39 8.07 -10.01 9.12
N THR A 40 9.30 -9.57 9.37
CA THR A 40 9.87 -9.60 10.73
C THR A 40 9.22 -8.57 11.66
N GLU A 41 9.33 -8.82 12.97
CA GLU A 41 8.60 -8.10 14.04
C GLU A 41 8.68 -6.56 14.02
N ASN A 42 9.77 -5.98 13.51
CA ASN A 42 10.02 -4.54 13.58
C ASN A 42 9.57 -3.78 12.33
N THR A 43 8.88 -4.45 11.41
CA THR A 43 8.35 -3.82 10.19
C THR A 43 7.31 -2.77 10.56
N GLU A 44 7.47 -1.58 10.01
CA GLU A 44 6.68 -0.39 10.29
C GLU A 44 5.39 -0.39 9.46
N ILE A 45 4.23 -0.34 10.11
CA ILE A 45 2.91 -0.30 9.49
C ILE A 45 2.34 1.10 9.62
N ALA A 46 1.86 1.67 8.52
CA ALA A 46 1.21 2.97 8.54
C ALA A 46 -0.21 2.84 9.12
N THR A 47 -0.49 3.57 10.20
CA THR A 47 -1.82 3.66 10.82
C THR A 47 -2.24 5.12 10.93
N PRO A 48 -3.54 5.44 11.03
CA PRO A 48 -4.01 6.82 11.18
C PRO A 48 -3.33 7.55 12.36
N ASN A 49 -3.10 6.83 13.46
CA ASN A 49 -2.51 7.37 14.69
C ASN A 49 -0.98 7.37 14.72
N GLY A 50 -0.31 6.87 13.68
CA GLY A 50 1.14 6.81 13.63
C GLY A 50 1.67 5.54 13.01
N VAL A 51 2.98 5.44 12.93
CA VAL A 51 3.64 4.20 12.53
C VAL A 51 3.67 3.26 13.74
N ARG A 52 3.26 2.00 13.55
CA ARG A 52 3.33 0.94 14.57
C ARG A 52 4.11 -0.26 14.04
N LYS A 53 4.69 -1.06 14.93
CA LYS A 53 5.37 -2.30 14.53
C LYS A 53 4.34 -3.38 14.21
N ILE A 54 4.61 -4.20 13.20
CA ILE A 54 3.70 -5.27 12.78
C ILE A 54 3.36 -6.25 13.91
N LYS A 55 4.32 -6.56 14.80
CA LYS A 55 4.07 -7.45 15.95
C LYS A 55 3.06 -6.91 16.96
N ASP A 56 2.87 -5.59 16.97
CA ASP A 56 2.02 -4.89 17.93
C ASP A 56 0.63 -4.63 17.36
N ILE A 57 0.39 -4.94 16.07
CA ILE A 57 -0.92 -4.81 15.41
C ILE A 57 -1.87 -5.89 15.90
N LYS A 58 -3.13 -5.51 16.16
CA LYS A 58 -4.18 -6.37 16.70
C LYS A 58 -5.43 -6.28 15.84
N ILE A 59 -6.29 -7.30 15.95
CA ILE A 59 -7.63 -7.28 15.35
C ILE A 59 -8.39 -6.04 15.84
N GLY A 60 -9.03 -5.33 14.90
CA GLY A 60 -9.73 -4.08 15.13
C GLY A 60 -8.87 -2.81 15.02
N ASP A 61 -7.54 -2.93 14.95
CA ASP A 61 -6.69 -1.77 14.67
C ASP A 61 -6.99 -1.20 13.27
N LYS A 62 -6.93 0.13 13.13
CA LYS A 62 -7.04 0.81 11.83
C LYS A 62 -5.67 0.94 11.18
N VAL A 63 -5.60 0.65 9.89
CA VAL A 63 -4.38 0.73 9.05
C VAL A 63 -4.72 1.39 7.72
N PHE A 64 -3.71 1.79 6.96
CA PHE A 64 -3.92 2.24 5.57
C PHE A 64 -3.81 1.08 4.58
N SER A 65 -4.76 1.01 3.64
CA SER A 65 -4.83 0.09 2.51
C SER A 65 -5.12 0.85 1.21
N TYR A 66 -5.16 0.16 0.08
CA TYR A 66 -5.46 0.66 -1.25
C TYR A 66 -6.70 -0.03 -1.81
N ASP A 67 -7.70 0.75 -2.24
CA ASP A 67 -8.98 0.23 -2.78
C ASP A 67 -8.97 0.04 -4.31
N GLY A 68 -7.80 0.19 -4.95
CA GLY A 68 -7.65 0.21 -6.41
C GLY A 68 -7.69 1.61 -7.01
N LYS A 69 -8.02 2.64 -6.22
CA LYS A 69 -8.02 4.03 -6.66
C LYS A 69 -7.29 4.95 -5.67
N ASN A 70 -7.60 4.84 -4.38
CA ASN A 70 -7.11 5.72 -3.32
C ASN A 70 -6.53 4.91 -2.15
N ILE A 71 -5.67 5.56 -1.36
CA ILE A 71 -5.33 5.05 -0.04
C ILE A 71 -6.48 5.36 0.93
N VAL A 72 -6.98 4.32 1.59
CA VAL A 72 -8.12 4.38 2.50
C VAL A 72 -7.79 3.76 3.85
N GLU A 73 -8.49 4.19 4.90
CA GLU A 73 -8.44 3.49 6.18
C GLU A 73 -9.18 2.16 6.09
N ASP A 74 -8.55 1.10 6.59
CA ASP A 74 -9.12 -0.24 6.68
C ASP A 74 -8.89 -0.83 8.07
N GLU A 75 -9.61 -1.89 8.39
CA GLU A 75 -9.61 -2.53 9.69
C GLU A 75 -8.93 -3.89 9.63
N VAL A 76 -8.09 -4.17 10.61
CA VAL A 76 -7.45 -5.47 10.74
C VAL A 76 -8.47 -6.51 11.18
N THR A 77 -8.72 -7.50 10.33
CA THR A 77 -9.71 -8.55 10.56
C THR A 77 -9.11 -9.80 11.19
N ASN A 78 -7.83 -10.07 10.95
CA ASN A 78 -7.12 -11.25 11.45
C ASN A 78 -5.62 -10.97 11.64
N THR A 79 -4.94 -11.74 12.48
CA THR A 79 -3.47 -11.64 12.67
C THR A 79 -2.80 -13.01 12.58
N PHE A 80 -1.59 -13.03 12.02
CA PHE A 80 -0.82 -14.25 11.78
C PHE A 80 0.56 -14.14 12.43
N LYS A 81 1.00 -15.24 13.05
CA LYS A 81 2.36 -15.40 13.56
C LYS A 81 2.84 -16.82 13.27
N ARG A 82 4.02 -16.95 12.66
CA ARG A 82 4.70 -18.25 12.47
C ARG A 82 6.20 -18.10 12.60
N LYS A 83 6.91 -19.24 12.56
CA LYS A 83 8.36 -19.26 12.31
C LYS A 83 8.59 -19.41 10.81
N ALA A 84 9.55 -18.67 10.28
CA ALA A 84 10.06 -18.82 8.92
C ALA A 84 11.50 -19.30 8.97
N ASP A 85 11.84 -20.20 8.08
CA ASP A 85 13.20 -20.67 7.89
C ASP A 85 14.05 -19.58 7.20
N ARG A 86 15.36 -19.59 7.46
CA ARG A 86 16.30 -18.63 6.86
C ARG A 86 16.21 -18.59 5.34
N GLU A 87 15.96 -19.74 4.72
CA GLU A 87 15.84 -19.87 3.27
C GLU A 87 14.63 -19.12 2.73
N GLU A 88 13.55 -18.99 3.50
CA GLU A 88 12.37 -18.21 3.10
C GLU A 88 12.62 -16.70 3.18
N MET A 89 13.68 -16.23 3.85
CA MET A 89 13.84 -14.82 4.20
C MET A 89 14.74 -14.04 3.25
N LEU A 90 14.21 -12.89 2.80
CA LEU A 90 14.89 -11.89 2.00
C LEU A 90 15.07 -10.58 2.77
N ARG A 91 16.16 -9.87 2.45
CA ARG A 91 16.38 -8.46 2.79
C ARG A 91 16.23 -7.63 1.53
N ILE A 92 15.18 -6.83 1.46
CA ILE A 92 14.99 -5.82 0.44
C ILE A 92 15.53 -4.48 0.96
N THR A 93 16.47 -3.91 0.22
CA THR A 93 16.95 -2.54 0.45
C THR A 93 16.27 -1.63 -0.57
N HIS A 94 15.62 -0.58 -0.10
CA HIS A 94 14.88 0.35 -0.96
C HIS A 94 15.06 1.79 -0.50
N GLU A 95 14.76 2.73 -1.39
CA GLU A 95 14.71 4.15 -1.06
C GLU A 95 13.58 4.45 -0.06
N ARG A 96 13.75 5.49 0.75
CA ARG A 96 12.61 6.10 1.44
C ARG A 96 11.78 6.92 0.46
N PRO A 97 10.47 7.07 0.70
CA PRO A 97 9.66 8.03 -0.04
C PRO A 97 10.29 9.44 -0.03
N ASN A 98 10.00 10.24 -1.07
CA ASN A 98 10.49 11.62 -1.28
C ASN A 98 12.00 11.80 -1.50
N GLY A 99 12.73 10.76 -1.92
CA GLY A 99 14.16 10.89 -2.22
C GLY A 99 15.01 11.27 -1.00
N ALA A 100 14.52 10.97 0.21
CA ALA A 100 15.34 11.06 1.40
C ALA A 100 16.57 10.17 1.21
N LYS A 101 17.78 10.72 1.45
CA LYS A 101 19.06 10.01 1.23
C LYS A 101 19.24 8.76 2.09
N SER A 102 18.29 8.45 2.99
CA SER A 102 18.32 7.27 3.84
C SER A 102 17.64 6.09 3.14
N ILE A 103 18.31 4.94 3.21
CA ILE A 103 17.79 3.66 2.73
C ILE A 103 17.00 2.96 3.84
N LEU A 104 15.97 2.21 3.47
CA LEU A 104 15.26 1.29 4.35
C LEU A 104 15.64 -0.15 4.03
N LYS A 105 15.63 -0.99 5.06
CA LYS A 105 15.90 -2.43 4.96
C LYS A 105 14.69 -3.18 5.48
N THR A 106 13.99 -3.84 4.58
CA THR A 106 12.80 -4.63 4.85
C THR A 106 13.15 -6.10 4.84
N TYR A 107 12.78 -6.81 5.90
CA TYR A 107 13.04 -8.23 6.07
C TYR A 107 11.72 -8.98 5.94
N VAL A 108 11.61 -9.79 4.90
CA VAL A 108 10.35 -10.30 4.37
C VAL A 108 10.52 -11.73 3.86
N THR A 109 9.47 -12.53 3.88
CA THR A 109 9.43 -13.84 3.23
C THR A 109 9.45 -13.70 1.70
N GLU A 110 10.07 -14.64 1.00
CA GLU A 110 10.33 -14.58 -0.44
C GLU A 110 9.08 -14.56 -1.33
N ASN A 111 7.94 -15.05 -0.83
CA ASN A 111 6.67 -15.07 -1.56
C ASN A 111 5.82 -13.82 -1.32
N HIS A 112 6.21 -12.92 -0.40
CA HIS A 112 5.42 -11.72 -0.07
C HIS A 112 5.31 -10.81 -1.29
N ARG A 113 4.09 -10.32 -1.58
CA ARG A 113 3.85 -9.55 -2.81
C ARG A 113 3.88 -8.05 -2.58
N PHE A 114 4.48 -7.36 -3.54
CA PHE A 114 4.61 -5.91 -3.62
C PHE A 114 3.88 -5.40 -4.86
N TYR A 115 3.24 -4.25 -4.75
CA TYR A 115 2.55 -3.65 -5.88
C TYR A 115 3.54 -2.85 -6.74
N VAL A 116 3.84 -3.32 -7.94
CA VAL A 116 4.81 -2.75 -8.87
C VAL A 116 4.13 -2.47 -10.19
N LYS A 117 4.08 -1.19 -10.60
CA LYS A 117 3.53 -0.75 -11.90
C LYS A 117 2.15 -1.32 -12.27
N GLY A 118 1.28 -1.52 -11.28
CA GLY A 118 -0.07 -2.02 -11.50
C GLY A 118 -0.27 -3.52 -11.22
N GLU A 119 0.81 -4.26 -10.96
CA GLU A 119 0.79 -5.71 -10.76
C GLU A 119 1.37 -6.12 -9.41
N TRP A 120 0.93 -7.27 -8.91
CA TRP A 120 1.48 -7.88 -7.69
C TRP A 120 2.67 -8.77 -8.03
N VAL A 121 3.85 -8.42 -7.54
CA VAL A 121 5.11 -9.14 -7.79
C VAL A 121 5.64 -9.73 -6.48
N GLU A 122 6.01 -11.00 -6.48
CA GLU A 122 6.59 -11.67 -5.31
C GLU A 122 8.00 -11.15 -5.00
N ALA A 123 8.38 -11.15 -3.71
CA ALA A 123 9.64 -10.60 -3.24
C ALA A 123 10.87 -11.23 -3.91
N LYS A 124 10.81 -12.54 -4.23
CA LYS A 124 11.86 -13.27 -4.95
C LYS A 124 12.01 -12.87 -6.42
N ASP A 125 10.96 -12.33 -7.01
CA ASP A 125 10.89 -11.97 -8.42
C ASP A 125 11.14 -10.47 -8.68
N LEU A 126 11.22 -9.68 -7.61
CA LEU A 126 11.65 -8.28 -7.67
C LEU A 126 13.07 -8.15 -8.23
N ARG A 127 13.32 -7.01 -8.88
CA ARG A 127 14.61 -6.66 -9.48
C ARG A 127 15.09 -5.31 -8.97
N ILE A 128 16.41 -5.12 -8.96
CA ILE A 128 17.01 -3.81 -8.67
C ILE A 128 16.51 -2.81 -9.72
N GLY A 129 16.01 -1.66 -9.25
CA GLY A 129 15.41 -0.62 -10.07
C GLY A 129 13.89 -0.72 -10.19
N ASP A 130 13.26 -1.80 -9.73
CA ASP A 130 11.80 -1.86 -9.67
C ASP A 130 11.26 -0.77 -8.75
N GLU A 131 10.14 -0.19 -9.15
CA GLU A 131 9.47 0.89 -8.44
C GLU A 131 8.22 0.34 -7.74
N ILE A 132 8.35 0.07 -6.45
CA ILE A 132 7.26 -0.41 -5.61
C ILE A 132 6.39 0.77 -5.23
N TYR A 133 5.08 0.66 -5.44
CA TYR A 133 4.11 1.68 -5.05
C TYR A 133 4.27 2.00 -3.56
N SER A 134 4.41 3.27 -3.23
CA SER A 134 4.66 3.71 -1.86
C SER A 134 3.61 4.71 -1.38
N PHE A 135 3.51 4.80 -0.06
CA PHE A 135 2.69 5.79 0.63
C PHE A 135 3.52 6.43 1.75
N ASP A 136 3.80 7.73 1.61
CA ASP A 136 4.51 8.49 2.64
C ASP A 136 3.55 8.96 3.74
N TYR A 137 3.42 8.15 4.78
CA TYR A 137 2.62 8.50 5.96
C TYR A 137 3.09 9.78 6.65
N LEU A 138 4.39 10.06 6.74
CA LEU A 138 4.88 11.25 7.44
C LEU A 138 4.45 12.52 6.71
N ARG A 139 4.57 12.52 5.39
CA ARG A 139 4.09 13.62 4.57
C ARG A 139 2.57 13.73 4.63
N TRP A 140 1.84 12.61 4.56
CA TRP A 140 0.38 12.59 4.69
C TRP A 140 -0.06 13.21 6.02
N LYS A 141 0.59 12.82 7.12
CA LYS A 141 0.34 13.39 8.45
C LYS A 141 0.63 14.89 8.49
N MET A 142 1.74 15.33 7.93
CA MET A 142 2.08 16.77 7.90
C MET A 142 1.05 17.62 7.14
N VAL A 143 0.39 17.06 6.13
CA VAL A 143 -0.65 17.76 5.35
C VAL A 143 -1.98 17.74 6.08
N ASN A 144 -2.38 16.59 6.64
CA ASN A 144 -3.72 16.40 7.21
C ASN A 144 -3.82 16.80 8.69
N ASP A 145 -2.76 16.63 9.49
CA ASP A 145 -2.71 17.03 10.90
C ASP A 145 -2.03 18.39 11.12
N ASN A 146 -1.90 19.23 10.08
CA ASN A 146 -1.24 20.53 10.22
C ASN A 146 -2.02 21.44 11.18
N PRO A 147 -1.49 21.83 12.35
CA PRO A 147 -2.21 22.70 13.29
C PRO A 147 -2.53 24.08 12.72
N MET A 148 -1.80 24.52 11.68
CA MET A 148 -2.07 25.77 10.95
C MET A 148 -3.37 25.72 10.12
N SER A 149 -3.97 24.55 9.94
CA SER A 149 -5.32 24.42 9.36
C SER A 149 -6.41 24.94 10.32
N ASN A 150 -6.15 24.95 11.64
CA ASN A 150 -7.03 25.55 12.63
C ASN A 150 -6.86 27.09 12.63
N PRO A 151 -7.94 27.86 12.34
CA PRO A 151 -7.87 29.32 12.25
C PRO A 151 -7.38 30.01 13.53
N GLU A 152 -7.71 29.47 14.71
CA GLU A 152 -7.29 30.03 16.00
C GLU A 152 -5.81 29.80 16.28
N VAL A 153 -5.31 28.60 15.98
CA VAL A 153 -3.87 28.26 16.11
C VAL A 153 -3.04 29.08 15.13
N ALA A 154 -3.53 29.24 13.89
CA ALA A 154 -2.89 30.08 12.88
C ALA A 154 -2.85 31.56 13.30
N LYS A 155 -3.94 32.08 13.91
CA LYS A 155 -4.00 33.45 14.45
C LYS A 155 -3.03 33.63 15.61
N ARG A 156 -3.02 32.71 16.59
CA ARG A 156 -2.12 32.73 17.75
C ARG A 156 -0.65 32.67 17.34
N MET A 157 -0.29 31.81 16.39
CA MET A 157 1.06 31.75 15.82
C MET A 157 1.42 33.04 15.07
N GLY A 158 0.49 33.58 14.28
CA GLY A 158 0.65 34.86 13.59
C GLY A 158 0.92 36.02 14.55
N ASP A 159 0.22 36.07 15.68
CA ASP A 159 0.42 37.09 16.71
C ASP A 159 1.75 36.90 17.47
N THR A 160 2.20 35.65 17.66
CA THR A 160 3.49 35.31 18.29
C THR A 160 4.69 35.68 17.41
N VAL A 161 4.56 35.56 16.08
CA VAL A 161 5.62 35.92 15.12
C VAL A 161 5.77 37.44 14.97
N ARG A 162 4.69 38.22 15.13
CA ARG A 162 4.73 39.70 15.09
C ARG A 162 5.58 40.33 16.21
N GLY A 163 5.88 39.60 17.28
CA GLY A 163 6.71 40.05 18.40
C GLY A 163 8.17 39.58 18.38
N ARG A 164 8.58 38.74 17.42
CA ARG A 164 9.98 38.32 17.30
C ARG A 164 10.77 39.34 16.47
N PRO A 165 12.00 39.71 16.87
CA PRO A 165 12.89 40.43 15.96
C PRO A 165 13.00 39.63 14.67
N SER A 166 12.81 40.26 13.51
CA SER A 166 13.06 39.59 12.24
C SER A 166 14.48 39.04 12.29
N TYR A 167 14.65 37.74 12.10
CA TYR A 167 15.98 37.15 11.90
C TYR A 167 16.75 38.04 10.93
N GLU A 168 17.83 38.68 11.39
CA GLU A 168 18.67 39.52 10.54
C GLU A 168 19.24 38.61 9.45
N ARG A 169 18.61 38.66 8.27
CA ARG A 169 19.06 37.91 7.11
C ARG A 169 20.46 38.40 6.76
N THR A 170 21.45 37.53 6.98
CA THR A 170 22.85 37.78 6.64
C THR A 170 22.96 38.26 5.19
N MET A 171 23.94 39.12 4.91
CA MET A 171 24.16 39.66 3.58
C MET A 171 24.32 38.55 2.53
N GLU A 172 24.92 37.43 2.94
CA GLU A 172 25.07 36.21 2.14
C GLU A 172 23.73 35.61 1.71
N HIS A 173 22.74 35.51 2.61
CA HIS A 173 21.41 35.03 2.26
C HIS A 173 20.69 35.99 1.30
N ARG A 174 20.89 37.30 1.45
CA ARG A 174 20.33 38.32 0.53
C ARG A 174 20.96 38.24 -0.86
N LEU A 175 22.27 37.99 -0.93
CA LEU A 175 23.01 37.82 -2.19
C LEU A 175 22.56 36.56 -2.94
N LYS A 176 22.38 35.44 -2.24
CA LYS A 176 21.90 34.18 -2.83
C LYS A 176 20.48 34.29 -3.39
N GLN A 177 19.58 34.98 -2.67
CA GLN A 177 18.23 35.28 -3.16
C GLN A 177 18.22 36.26 -4.34
N ARG A 178 19.17 37.20 -4.38
CA ARG A 178 19.37 38.12 -5.52
C ARG A 178 19.85 37.36 -6.76
N GLU A 179 20.78 36.42 -6.62
CA GLU A 179 21.26 35.57 -7.71
C GLU A 179 20.13 34.73 -8.34
N MET A 180 19.27 34.13 -7.53
CA MET A 180 18.14 33.34 -8.05
C MET A 180 17.08 34.19 -8.77
N LYS A 181 17.07 35.51 -8.53
CA LYS A 181 16.11 36.46 -9.13
C LYS A 181 16.67 37.21 -10.33
N LEU A 182 17.96 37.05 -10.65
CA LEU A 182 18.63 37.73 -11.75
C LEU A 182 18.43 36.98 -13.08
N GLY A 183 18.02 37.72 -14.10
CA GLY A 183 18.15 37.31 -15.49
C GLY A 183 17.26 36.12 -15.90
N GLU A 184 17.77 35.35 -16.86
CA GLU A 184 17.11 34.20 -17.50
C GLU A 184 16.75 33.05 -16.54
N LYS A 185 17.33 33.03 -15.32
CA LYS A 185 16.99 32.05 -14.27
C LYS A 185 15.67 32.36 -13.58
N ASN A 186 15.16 33.59 -13.71
CA ASN A 186 13.88 34.00 -13.15
C ASN A 186 12.82 33.98 -14.25
N PRO A 187 11.80 33.09 -14.16
CA PRO A 187 10.74 32.96 -15.17
C PRO A 187 9.91 34.24 -15.39
N ARG A 188 10.04 35.24 -14.50
CA ARG A 188 9.37 36.54 -14.55
C ARG A 188 10.26 37.67 -15.08
N TYR A 189 11.52 37.42 -15.42
CA TYR A 189 12.45 38.40 -15.99
C TYR A 189 12.17 38.62 -17.48
N LYS A 190 12.41 39.84 -17.98
CA LYS A 190 12.10 40.29 -19.34
C LYS A 190 13.00 39.56 -20.35
N GLY A 191 12.59 38.36 -20.75
CA GLY A 191 13.32 37.42 -21.61
C GLY A 191 13.13 35.93 -21.27
N GLY A 192 12.60 35.60 -20.07
CA GLY A 192 12.59 34.22 -19.54
C GLY A 192 11.40 33.31 -19.88
N ARG A 193 10.35 33.77 -20.60
CA ARG A 193 9.24 32.91 -21.08
C ARG A 193 8.38 33.59 -22.17
N ARG A 194 7.83 32.77 -23.07
CA ARG A 194 7.15 33.09 -24.34
C ARG A 194 6.11 34.23 -24.23
N PRO A 195 6.15 35.27 -25.09
CA PRO A 195 5.10 36.28 -25.18
C PRO A 195 3.75 35.62 -25.51
N GLY A 196 2.73 35.81 -24.67
CA GLY A 196 1.36 35.31 -24.90
C GLY A 196 0.83 34.32 -23.85
N TYR A 197 1.72 33.57 -23.19
CA TYR A 197 1.36 32.52 -22.21
C TYR A 197 0.56 33.07 -21.01
N LEU A 198 1.01 34.17 -20.39
CA LEU A 198 0.32 34.76 -19.23
C LEU A 198 -1.07 35.30 -19.57
N LYS A 199 -1.28 35.83 -20.78
CA LYS A 199 -2.58 36.38 -21.18
C LYS A 199 -3.60 35.26 -21.40
N LEU A 200 -3.18 34.18 -22.06
CA LEU A 200 -4.03 33.01 -22.29
C LEU A 200 -4.37 32.33 -20.96
N TRP A 201 -3.39 32.11 -20.08
CA TRP A 201 -3.60 31.52 -18.76
C TRP A 201 -4.56 32.34 -17.89
N ASN A 202 -4.41 33.67 -17.86
CA ASN A 202 -5.29 34.52 -17.06
C ASN A 202 -6.75 34.48 -17.55
N LYS A 203 -6.96 34.31 -18.86
CA LYS A 203 -8.29 34.16 -19.45
C LYS A 203 -8.90 32.82 -19.04
N THR A 204 -8.22 31.70 -19.33
CA THR A 204 -8.77 30.36 -19.06
C THR A 204 -8.92 30.07 -17.56
N ARG A 205 -8.02 30.63 -16.73
CA ARG A 205 -8.16 30.59 -15.26
C ARG A 205 -9.45 31.28 -14.79
N LYS A 206 -9.77 32.44 -15.37
CA LYS A 206 -11.00 33.17 -15.02
C LYS A 206 -12.24 32.39 -15.47
N GLU A 207 -12.22 31.84 -16.67
CA GLU A 207 -13.29 31.00 -17.19
C GLU A 207 -13.52 29.75 -16.31
N ALA A 208 -12.46 29.12 -15.79
CA ALA A 208 -12.57 28.01 -14.85
C ALA A 208 -13.25 28.43 -13.52
N LEU A 209 -12.86 29.58 -12.96
CA LEU A 209 -13.50 30.13 -11.75
C LEU A 209 -14.98 30.47 -11.98
N GLU A 210 -15.33 31.02 -13.15
CA GLU A 210 -16.71 31.34 -13.52
C GLU A 210 -17.55 30.08 -13.73
N ARG A 211 -17.02 29.08 -14.44
CA ARG A 211 -17.64 27.74 -14.59
C ARG A 211 -17.95 27.12 -13.24
N ASP A 212 -16.98 27.20 -12.33
CA ASP A 212 -17.03 26.62 -10.99
C ASP A 212 -17.76 27.53 -9.99
N LYS A 213 -18.41 28.60 -10.44
CA LYS A 213 -19.19 29.55 -9.63
C LYS A 213 -18.42 30.09 -8.42
N TYR A 214 -17.10 30.24 -8.54
CA TYR A 214 -16.21 30.64 -7.46
C TYR A 214 -16.40 29.78 -6.20
N THR A 215 -16.59 28.46 -6.37
CA THR A 215 -16.58 27.48 -5.28
C THR A 215 -15.53 26.41 -5.54
N CYS A 216 -14.92 25.94 -4.45
CA CYS A 216 -14.09 24.75 -4.47
C CYS A 216 -14.93 23.55 -4.92
N GLN A 217 -14.52 22.87 -5.99
CA GLN A 217 -15.26 21.72 -6.52
C GLN A 217 -15.13 20.45 -5.66
N GLU A 218 -14.20 20.46 -4.68
CA GLU A 218 -14.00 19.34 -3.76
C GLU A 218 -14.79 19.51 -2.44
N CYS A 219 -14.83 20.71 -1.88
CA CYS A 219 -15.41 20.94 -0.54
C CYS A 219 -16.45 22.08 -0.47
N GLY A 220 -16.73 22.74 -1.59
CA GLY A 220 -17.71 23.83 -1.67
C GLY A 220 -17.26 25.18 -1.08
N SER A 221 -16.06 25.26 -0.48
CA SER A 221 -15.55 26.53 0.09
C SER A 221 -15.43 27.64 -0.95
N THR A 222 -15.76 28.87 -0.60
CA THR A 222 -15.60 30.08 -1.43
C THR A 222 -14.32 30.86 -1.12
N GLU A 223 -13.53 30.39 -0.15
CA GLU A 223 -12.38 31.11 0.39
C GLU A 223 -11.06 30.62 -0.21
N ARG A 224 -10.15 31.55 -0.50
CA ARG A 224 -8.76 31.29 -0.97
C ARG A 224 -8.69 30.29 -2.13
N LEU A 225 -9.37 30.59 -3.23
CA LEU A 225 -9.46 29.72 -4.40
C LEU A 225 -8.23 29.81 -5.32
N GLU A 226 -7.82 28.65 -5.80
CA GLU A 226 -6.76 28.44 -6.78
C GLU A 226 -7.26 27.49 -7.88
N VAL A 227 -6.78 27.68 -9.11
CA VAL A 227 -7.13 26.81 -10.24
C VAL A 227 -5.98 25.85 -10.45
N HIS A 228 -6.28 24.57 -10.29
CA HIS A 228 -5.35 23.46 -10.40
C HIS A 228 -5.45 22.80 -11.78
N HIS A 229 -4.34 22.29 -12.30
CA HIS A 229 -4.32 21.44 -13.49
C HIS A 229 -4.60 19.99 -13.09
N ILE A 230 -5.58 19.33 -13.70
CA ILE A 230 -5.89 17.90 -13.43
C ILE A 230 -4.70 17.02 -13.84
N ILE A 231 -4.12 17.30 -15.02
CA ILE A 231 -2.85 16.74 -15.50
C ILE A 231 -1.81 17.87 -15.52
N PRO A 232 -0.65 17.72 -14.85
CA PRO A 232 0.36 18.78 -14.75
C PRO A 232 0.73 19.40 -16.11
N TYR A 233 0.75 20.74 -16.18
CA TYR A 233 1.09 21.44 -17.43
C TYR A 233 2.47 21.09 -17.99
N LEU A 234 3.44 20.75 -17.13
CA LEU A 234 4.78 20.32 -17.57
C LEU A 234 4.75 18.98 -18.33
N GLU A 235 3.69 18.19 -18.16
CA GLU A 235 3.49 16.90 -18.82
C GLU A 235 2.53 17.01 -20.01
N SER A 236 1.42 17.74 -19.85
CA SER A 236 0.37 17.84 -20.87
C SER A 236 0.51 18.99 -21.84
N GLU A 237 1.21 20.07 -21.44
CA GLU A 237 1.14 21.40 -22.07
C GLU A 237 -0.31 21.91 -22.29
N ASP A 238 -1.28 21.37 -21.54
CA ASP A 238 -2.71 21.60 -21.74
C ASP A 238 -3.28 22.57 -20.69
N ASN A 239 -3.88 23.65 -21.17
CA ASN A 239 -4.58 24.67 -20.38
C ASN A 239 -6.08 24.73 -20.70
N SER A 240 -6.64 23.73 -21.38
CA SER A 240 -8.06 23.70 -21.69
C SER A 240 -8.88 23.69 -20.40
N LEU A 241 -10.13 24.18 -20.45
CA LEU A 241 -10.99 24.22 -19.27
C LEU A 241 -11.21 22.82 -18.70
N GLU A 242 -11.21 21.80 -19.54
CA GLU A 242 -11.35 20.40 -19.18
C GLU A 242 -10.19 19.91 -18.32
N ASN A 243 -8.98 20.46 -18.49
CA ASN A 243 -7.82 20.13 -17.66
C ASN A 243 -7.70 21.02 -16.41
N LEU A 244 -8.71 21.83 -16.08
CA LEU A 244 -8.67 22.77 -14.96
C LEU A 244 -9.79 22.53 -13.94
N VAL A 245 -9.48 22.68 -12.66
CA VAL A 245 -10.45 22.60 -11.55
C VAL A 245 -10.18 23.67 -10.49
N THR A 246 -11.25 24.32 -10.02
CA THR A 246 -11.18 25.29 -8.92
C THR A 246 -11.17 24.58 -7.57
N LEU A 247 -10.13 24.82 -6.77
CA LEU A 247 -9.95 24.27 -5.43
C LEU A 247 -9.65 25.38 -4.42
N CYS A 248 -10.12 25.26 -3.18
CA CYS A 248 -9.61 26.11 -2.10
C CYS A 248 -8.15 25.73 -1.79
N LYS A 249 -7.37 26.65 -1.21
CA LYS A 249 -5.94 26.41 -0.89
C LYS A 249 -5.68 25.09 -0.16
N THR A 250 -6.57 24.67 0.74
CA THR A 250 -6.43 23.39 1.47
C THR A 250 -6.63 22.18 0.55
N CYS A 251 -7.66 22.20 -0.29
CA CYS A 251 -7.91 21.14 -1.26
C CYS A 251 -6.86 21.14 -2.38
N HIS A 252 -6.42 22.32 -2.83
CA HIS A 252 -5.34 22.48 -3.81
C HIS A 252 -4.05 21.84 -3.29
N LEU A 253 -3.66 22.13 -2.05
CA LEU A 253 -2.52 21.47 -1.42
C LEU A 253 -2.73 19.97 -1.27
N ARG A 254 -3.95 19.49 -1.01
CA ARG A 254 -4.24 18.06 -0.90
C ARG A 254 -4.03 17.34 -2.23
N VAL A 255 -4.63 17.85 -3.31
CA VAL A 255 -4.52 17.31 -4.67
C VAL A 255 -3.09 17.44 -5.19
N GLU A 256 -2.42 18.59 -4.97
CA GLU A 256 -1.00 18.74 -5.27
C GLU A 256 -0.14 17.71 -4.51
N ASN A 257 -0.54 17.30 -3.30
CA ASN A 257 0.18 16.30 -2.54
C ASN A 257 -0.28 14.85 -2.81
N GLU A 258 -1.46 14.58 -3.38
CA GLU A 258 -1.88 13.25 -3.83
C GLU A 258 -0.94 12.71 -4.92
N LEU A 259 -0.46 13.57 -5.81
CA LEU A 259 0.62 13.26 -6.75
C LEU A 259 2.00 13.07 -6.07
N ILE A 260 2.14 13.35 -4.78
CA ILE A 260 3.41 13.32 -4.05
C ILE A 260 3.45 12.23 -2.96
N PHE A 261 2.30 11.76 -2.47
CA PHE A 261 2.25 10.62 -1.56
C PHE A 261 2.49 9.28 -2.27
N HIS A 262 2.25 9.22 -3.58
CA HIS A 262 2.31 8.02 -4.41
C HIS A 262 3.49 8.08 -5.37
N ASN A 263 4.70 7.99 -4.83
CA ASN A 263 5.89 7.76 -5.63
C ASN A 263 6.29 6.29 -5.54
N GLY A 264 6.83 5.72 -6.60
CA GLY A 264 7.50 4.43 -6.49
C GLY A 264 8.74 4.58 -5.60
N VAL A 265 8.94 3.69 -4.64
CA VAL A 265 10.26 3.53 -4.00
C VAL A 265 11.08 2.55 -4.81
N LYS A 266 12.31 2.96 -5.17
CA LYS A 266 13.19 2.11 -5.95
C LYS A 266 13.81 1.02 -5.09
N VAL A 267 13.79 -0.20 -5.59
CA VAL A 267 14.56 -1.32 -5.05
C VAL A 267 16.04 -1.10 -5.37
N LEU A 268 16.87 -1.09 -4.34
CA LEU A 268 18.31 -0.86 -4.44
C LEU A 268 19.13 -2.14 -4.25
N GLY A 269 18.54 -3.17 -3.62
CA GLY A 269 19.23 -4.44 -3.42
C GLY A 269 18.31 -5.51 -2.81
N ILE A 270 18.57 -6.76 -3.17
CA ILE A 270 17.82 -7.93 -2.72
C ILE A 270 18.83 -9.01 -2.33
N GLU A 271 18.77 -9.50 -1.10
CA GLU A 271 19.72 -10.48 -0.58
C GLU A 271 19.01 -11.52 0.29
N ARG A 272 19.37 -12.82 0.16
CA ARG A 272 18.98 -13.82 1.16
C ARG A 272 19.67 -13.54 2.50
N LEU A 273 19.04 -13.90 3.61
CA LEU A 273 19.63 -13.70 4.92
C LEU A 273 20.78 -14.67 5.21
N SER A 274 21.92 -14.10 5.63
CA SER A 274 23.02 -14.85 6.22
C SER A 274 22.71 -15.28 7.65
N GLU A 275 23.36 -16.34 8.14
CA GLU A 275 23.26 -16.75 9.55
C GLU A 275 23.58 -15.62 10.53
N ARG A 276 24.52 -14.74 10.17
CA ARG A 276 24.90 -13.58 10.98
C ARG A 276 23.75 -12.58 11.10
N GLN A 277 22.98 -12.38 10.03
CA GLN A 277 21.79 -11.53 10.08
C GLN A 277 20.68 -12.22 10.89
N MET A 278 20.49 -13.52 10.71
CA MET A 278 19.51 -14.32 11.47
C MET A 278 19.77 -14.28 12.98
N ALA A 279 21.04 -14.39 13.40
CA ALA A 279 21.44 -14.36 14.81
C ALA A 279 20.96 -13.12 15.59
N ARG A 280 20.59 -12.02 14.90
CA ARG A 280 19.98 -10.83 15.52
C ARG A 280 18.63 -11.11 16.17
N TRP A 281 17.93 -12.17 15.75
CA TRP A 281 16.68 -12.64 16.32
C TRP A 281 16.87 -13.83 17.27
N GLY A 282 18.10 -14.10 17.71
CA GLY A 282 18.41 -15.13 18.70
C GLY A 282 18.45 -16.58 18.17
N ASN A 283 18.21 -16.79 16.88
CA ASN A 283 18.29 -18.10 16.23
C ASN A 283 18.86 -17.93 14.81
N LYS A 284 19.68 -18.88 14.34
CA LYS A 284 20.35 -18.82 13.03
C LYS A 284 19.52 -19.41 11.90
N ASP A 285 18.60 -20.30 12.24
CA ASP A 285 17.86 -21.14 11.30
C ASP A 285 16.44 -20.62 11.10
N THR A 286 15.79 -20.11 12.16
CA THR A 286 14.40 -19.64 12.11
C THR A 286 14.21 -18.26 12.72
N VAL A 287 13.18 -17.53 12.25
CA VAL A 287 12.79 -16.21 12.79
C VAL A 287 11.27 -16.12 12.93
N ASP A 288 10.80 -15.45 13.99
CA ASP A 288 9.38 -15.15 14.16
C ASP A 288 8.96 -14.09 13.11
N VAL A 289 7.94 -14.42 12.32
CA VAL A 289 7.38 -13.57 11.29
C VAL A 289 5.88 -13.37 11.49
N TYR A 290 5.39 -12.23 11.00
CA TYR A 290 4.08 -11.68 11.29
C TYR A 290 3.40 -11.22 10.00
N ASN A 291 2.08 -11.35 9.95
CA ASN A 291 1.23 -10.70 8.95
C ASN A 291 -0.16 -10.43 9.57
N PHE A 292 -1.02 -9.71 8.89
CA PHE A 292 -2.41 -9.52 9.28
C PHE A 292 -3.30 -9.32 8.05
N GLU A 293 -4.60 -9.54 8.21
CA GLU A 293 -5.60 -9.41 7.14
C GLU A 293 -6.39 -8.10 7.29
N THR A 294 -6.82 -7.57 6.16
CA THR A 294 -7.62 -6.34 5.99
C THR A 294 -8.67 -6.61 4.91
N LYS A 295 -9.74 -5.82 4.86
CA LYS A 295 -10.85 -6.05 3.91
C LYS A 295 -10.43 -5.88 2.45
N ASN A 296 -9.51 -4.97 2.19
CA ASN A 296 -8.97 -4.72 0.84
C ASN A 296 -7.82 -5.67 0.48
N HIS A 297 -7.51 -6.65 1.32
CA HIS A 297 -6.43 -7.62 1.13
C HIS A 297 -5.02 -7.02 0.96
N ASN A 298 -4.80 -5.79 1.43
CA ASN A 298 -3.50 -5.13 1.35
C ASN A 298 -3.32 -4.09 2.45
N TYR A 299 -2.08 -3.64 2.65
CA TYR A 299 -1.75 -2.58 3.60
C TYR A 299 -0.40 -1.90 3.27
N ILE A 300 -0.07 -0.85 4.02
CA ILE A 300 1.22 -0.14 3.88
C ILE A 300 2.24 -0.60 4.93
N ALA A 301 3.34 -1.19 4.47
CA ALA A 301 4.45 -1.69 5.27
C ALA A 301 5.79 -1.08 4.84
N ASN A 302 6.56 -0.52 5.77
CA ASN A 302 7.79 0.24 5.50
C ASN A 302 7.61 1.26 4.36
N SER A 303 6.44 1.91 4.34
CA SER A 303 5.97 2.82 3.28
C SER A 303 5.66 2.18 1.93
N MET A 304 5.77 0.87 1.75
CA MET A 304 5.42 0.17 0.51
C MET A 304 4.01 -0.40 0.58
N LEU A 305 3.31 -0.41 -0.55
CA LEU A 305 2.06 -1.14 -0.70
C LEU A 305 2.35 -2.61 -0.88
N VAL A 306 1.80 -3.39 0.04
CA VAL A 306 2.07 -4.82 0.16
C VAL A 306 0.78 -5.59 0.28
N HIS A 307 0.83 -6.81 -0.21
CA HIS A 307 -0.31 -7.71 -0.21
C HIS A 307 -0.45 -8.39 1.17
N ASN A 308 -1.67 -8.83 1.53
CA ASN A 308 -1.86 -9.70 2.69
C ASN A 308 -2.28 -11.13 2.30
N CYS A 309 -3.24 -11.73 2.99
CA CYS A 309 -3.77 -13.03 2.65
C CYS A 309 -4.99 -12.88 1.73
N ASP A 310 -4.86 -13.30 0.46
CA ASP A 310 -5.89 -13.18 -0.58
C ASP A 310 -6.99 -14.24 -0.46
N THR A 311 -6.73 -15.29 0.32
CA THR A 311 -7.66 -16.40 0.40
C THR A 311 -8.68 -16.10 1.48
N ASP A 312 -9.93 -15.89 1.05
CA ASP A 312 -11.08 -15.77 1.96
C ASP A 312 -11.33 -17.11 2.67
N TRP A 313 -10.67 -17.27 3.82
CA TRP A 313 -10.80 -18.43 4.70
C TRP A 313 -12.03 -18.35 5.61
N SER A 314 -12.87 -17.32 5.46
CA SER A 314 -14.05 -17.09 6.30
C SER A 314 -15.34 -17.67 5.71
N LYS A 315 -15.31 -18.01 4.41
CA LYS A 315 -16.41 -18.66 3.71
C LYS A 315 -16.35 -20.17 3.85
N GLY A 316 -17.51 -20.82 3.94
CA GLY A 316 -17.64 -22.26 3.82
C GLY A 316 -18.80 -22.81 4.63
N GLU A 317 -19.37 -23.90 4.14
CA GLU A 317 -20.44 -24.63 4.79
C GLU A 317 -19.85 -25.66 5.75
N VAL A 318 -20.39 -25.74 6.97
CA VAL A 318 -19.97 -26.74 7.95
C VAL A 318 -20.65 -28.07 7.62
N LYS A 319 -19.88 -29.02 7.09
CA LYS A 319 -20.34 -30.37 6.74
C LYS A 319 -19.77 -31.40 7.70
N THR A 320 -20.57 -32.39 8.08
CA THR A 320 -20.10 -33.57 8.79
C THR A 320 -19.35 -34.51 7.86
N LEU A 321 -18.57 -35.45 8.42
CA LEU A 321 -17.90 -36.50 7.63
C LEU A 321 -18.87 -37.26 6.72
N GLN A 322 -20.08 -37.56 7.21
CA GLN A 322 -21.08 -38.32 6.46
C GLN A 322 -21.69 -37.51 5.32
N GLU A 323 -22.03 -36.24 5.57
CA GLU A 323 -22.55 -35.33 4.53
C GLU A 323 -21.51 -35.11 3.43
N LEU A 324 -20.25 -34.90 3.82
CA LEU A 324 -19.14 -34.71 2.89
C LEU A 324 -18.91 -35.94 2.00
N LEU A 325 -18.88 -37.14 2.59
CA LEU A 325 -18.73 -38.39 1.83
C LEU A 325 -19.89 -38.62 0.85
N LYS A 326 -21.13 -38.33 1.28
CA LYS A 326 -22.31 -38.47 0.43
C LYS A 326 -22.25 -37.53 -0.78
N GLU A 327 -21.87 -36.28 -0.57
CA GLU A 327 -21.75 -35.29 -1.65
C GLU A 327 -20.64 -35.67 -2.65
N ILE A 328 -19.51 -36.19 -2.17
CA ILE A 328 -18.42 -36.68 -3.03
C ILE A 328 -18.87 -37.86 -3.90
N GLU A 329 -19.70 -38.75 -3.36
CA GLU A 329 -20.23 -39.91 -4.11
C GLU A 329 -21.08 -39.49 -5.32
N GLU A 330 -21.77 -38.34 -5.25
CA GLU A 330 -22.62 -37.83 -6.35
C GLU A 330 -21.80 -37.49 -7.61
N PHE A 331 -20.50 -37.22 -7.47
CA PHE A 331 -19.62 -36.88 -8.59
C PHE A 331 -19.07 -38.09 -9.36
N ASN A 332 -19.22 -39.31 -8.84
CA ASN A 332 -18.78 -40.58 -9.45
C ASN A 332 -17.34 -40.54 -10.02
N CYS A 333 -16.37 -40.14 -9.19
CA CYS A 333 -14.96 -40.07 -9.55
C CYS A 333 -14.09 -40.76 -8.50
N SER A 334 -13.08 -41.50 -8.94
CA SER A 334 -12.21 -42.30 -8.07
C SER A 334 -10.96 -41.55 -7.60
N TYR A 335 -10.77 -40.29 -8.01
CA TYR A 335 -9.58 -39.51 -7.66
C TYR A 335 -10.00 -38.18 -7.02
N VAL A 336 -9.65 -38.03 -5.74
CA VAL A 336 -10.05 -36.89 -4.91
C VAL A 336 -8.80 -36.10 -4.54
N VAL A 337 -8.82 -34.81 -4.81
CA VAL A 337 -7.78 -33.86 -4.44
C VAL A 337 -8.29 -33.00 -3.29
N LEU A 338 -7.64 -33.11 -2.15
CA LEU A 338 -7.91 -32.25 -1.01
C LEU A 338 -7.12 -30.95 -1.20
N THR A 339 -7.80 -29.81 -1.17
CA THR A 339 -7.22 -28.48 -1.39
C THR A 339 -7.82 -27.46 -0.42
N GLY A 340 -7.38 -26.21 -0.48
CA GLY A 340 -7.73 -25.17 0.48
C GLY A 340 -6.80 -25.18 1.71
N GLY A 341 -5.89 -24.23 1.73
CA GLY A 341 -5.01 -23.95 2.87
C GLY A 341 -3.98 -25.04 3.02
N GLU A 342 -3.90 -25.58 4.23
CA GLU A 342 -3.21 -26.84 4.51
C GLU A 342 -4.27 -27.90 4.85
N PRO A 343 -4.78 -28.66 3.86
CA PRO A 343 -5.89 -29.60 4.06
C PRO A 343 -5.60 -30.62 5.16
N MET A 344 -4.32 -30.99 5.31
CA MET A 344 -3.84 -31.96 6.29
C MET A 344 -3.86 -31.46 7.74
N LEU A 345 -4.17 -30.19 7.99
CA LEU A 345 -4.35 -29.63 9.33
C LEU A 345 -5.80 -29.58 9.81
N GLN A 346 -6.76 -30.01 8.99
CA GLN A 346 -8.16 -30.09 9.39
C GLN A 346 -8.36 -31.16 10.47
N GLU A 347 -9.12 -30.81 11.52
CA GLU A 347 -9.43 -31.77 12.59
C GLU A 347 -10.29 -32.91 12.03
N GLY A 348 -9.79 -34.15 12.13
CA GLY A 348 -10.45 -35.31 11.55
C GLY A 348 -10.07 -35.62 10.10
N ILE A 349 -9.09 -34.92 9.51
CA ILE A 349 -8.64 -35.19 8.13
C ILE A 349 -8.18 -36.64 7.95
N LYS A 350 -7.53 -37.24 8.95
CA LYS A 350 -7.12 -38.66 8.93
C LYS A 350 -8.32 -39.59 8.76
N ALA A 351 -9.43 -39.28 9.41
CA ALA A 351 -10.65 -40.08 9.29
C ALA A 351 -11.27 -39.91 7.89
N LEU A 352 -11.27 -38.69 7.35
CA LEU A 352 -11.73 -38.43 5.98
C LEU A 352 -10.88 -39.16 4.94
N THR A 353 -9.55 -39.01 4.99
CA THR A 353 -8.65 -39.69 4.05
C THR A 353 -8.79 -41.20 4.15
N THR A 354 -8.89 -41.76 5.36
CA THR A 354 -9.10 -43.21 5.54
C THR A 354 -10.42 -43.68 4.92
N ALA A 355 -11.50 -42.92 5.13
CA ALA A 355 -12.80 -43.24 4.55
C ALA A 355 -12.80 -43.12 3.01
N LEU A 356 -12.10 -42.14 2.46
CA LEU A 356 -11.95 -41.97 1.00
C LEU A 356 -11.07 -43.05 0.38
N PHE A 357 -10.03 -43.54 1.07
CA PHE A 357 -9.15 -44.62 0.60
C PHE A 357 -9.77 -46.02 0.72
N SER A 358 -10.72 -46.21 1.64
CA SER A 358 -11.34 -47.51 1.88
C SER A 358 -12.56 -47.77 0.97
N LYS A 359 -12.80 -46.86 0.04
CA LYS A 359 -13.83 -46.92 -1.00
C LYS A 359 -13.14 -46.96 -2.35
#